data_AF-A0A355FHH7-F1
#
_entry.id   AF-A0A355FHH7-F1
#
_cell.length_a   1.000
_cell.length_b   1.000
_cell.length_c   1.000
_cell.angle_alpha   90.00
_cell.angle_beta   90.00
_cell.angle_gamma   90.00
#
_symmetry.space_group_name_H-M   'P 1'
#
loop_
_entity.id
_entity.type
_entity.pdbx_description
1 polymer ?
#
loop_
_entity_poly.entity_id
_entity_poly.type
_entity_poly.pdbx_seq_one_letter_code
_entity_poly.pdbx_strand_id
1 'polypeptide(L)'
;IYTLSSVESVTPTIRGSVTIRYSRVSEDEYTLTVGIPPNMQANIYLPVEEGRSVRRVLADGAPVKITERMRQGAYVFVGAVSSGEYTYTVTTGRESRPEPPFR
;
A
#
# COMPACT_ATOMS: atom_id res chain seq x y z
N ILE A 1 3.50 -5.39 -23.84
CA ILE A 1 2.70 -5.12 -22.63
C ILE A 1 3.60 -4.32 -21.70
N TYR A 2 3.35 -3.03 -21.50
CA TYR A 2 4.17 -2.21 -20.61
C TYR A 2 3.68 -2.41 -19.18
N THR A 3 4.56 -2.84 -18.28
CA THR A 3 4.30 -2.90 -16.84
C THR A 3 4.67 -1.57 -16.20
N LEU A 4 3.80 -1.05 -15.33
CA LEU A 4 4.04 0.19 -14.60
C LEU A 4 5.12 -0.03 -13.54
N SER A 5 6.31 0.52 -13.76
CA SER A 5 7.43 0.42 -12.82
C SER A 5 7.41 1.52 -11.76
N SER A 6 6.94 2.72 -12.10
CA SER A 6 6.78 3.82 -11.15
C SER A 6 5.73 4.82 -11.62
N VAL A 7 5.12 5.51 -10.66
CA VAL A 7 4.22 6.66 -10.86
C VAL A 7 4.46 7.69 -9.79
N GLU A 8 4.43 8.96 -10.19
CA GLU A 8 4.38 10.08 -9.29
C GLU A 8 3.13 10.91 -9.57
N SER A 9 2.43 11.32 -8.52
CA SER A 9 1.25 12.18 -8.58
C SER A 9 1.33 13.25 -7.52
N VAL A 10 0.97 14.47 -7.91
CA VAL A 10 0.86 15.62 -7.01
C VAL A 10 -0.53 16.21 -7.17
N THR A 11 -1.32 16.14 -6.11
CA THR A 11 -2.70 16.66 -6.10
C THR A 11 -2.77 17.89 -5.21
N PRO A 12 -2.92 19.11 -5.77
CA PRO A 12 -3.08 20.31 -4.96
C PRO A 12 -4.42 20.29 -4.23
N THR A 13 -4.40 20.67 -2.95
CA THR A 13 -5.61 20.87 -2.13
C THR A 13 -5.61 22.27 -1.53
N ILE A 14 -6.72 22.66 -0.89
CA ILE A 14 -6.82 23.93 -0.15
C ILE A 14 -5.81 24.04 1.02
N ARG A 15 -5.20 22.95 1.48
CA ARG A 15 -4.27 22.90 2.62
C ARG A 15 -2.82 22.58 2.21
N GLY A 16 -2.53 22.57 0.91
CA GLY A 16 -1.24 22.16 0.35
C GLY A 16 -1.37 20.93 -0.54
N SER A 17 -0.26 20.51 -1.14
CA SER A 17 -0.25 19.38 -2.07
C SER A 17 -0.13 18.05 -1.34
N VAL A 18 -0.93 17.08 -1.75
CA VAL A 18 -0.72 15.66 -1.44
C VAL A 18 0.19 15.08 -2.51
N THR A 19 1.26 14.40 -2.11
CA THR A 19 2.18 13.72 -3.04
C THR A 19 2.06 12.22 -2.88
N ILE A 20 2.08 11.49 -3.99
CA ILE A 20 2.06 10.03 -4.02
C ILE A 20 3.15 9.58 -4.98
N ARG A 21 4.04 8.72 -4.51
CA ARG A 21 5.10 8.09 -5.31
C ARG A 21 5.02 6.58 -5.15
N TYR A 22 4.68 5.90 -6.23
CA TYR A 22 4.69 4.45 -6.33
C TYR A 22 5.92 4.00 -7.09
N SER A 23 6.61 2.98 -6.59
CA SER A 23 7.75 2.35 -7.27
C SER A 23 7.73 0.86 -7.04
N ARG A 24 7.81 0.07 -8.11
CA ARG A 24 7.94 -1.38 -8.06
C ARG A 24 9.42 -1.72 -7.85
N VAL A 25 9.73 -2.37 -6.72
CA VAL A 25 11.08 -2.80 -6.35
C VAL A 25 11.40 -4.16 -6.98
N SER A 26 10.44 -5.08 -6.96
CA SER A 26 10.56 -6.41 -7.56
C SER A 26 9.19 -6.94 -8.02
N GLU A 27 9.13 -8.20 -8.45
CA GLU A 27 7.85 -8.81 -8.78
C GLU A 27 6.89 -8.80 -7.58
N ASP A 28 7.40 -9.08 -6.38
CA ASP A 28 6.63 -9.26 -5.14
C ASP A 28 6.68 -8.05 -4.21
N GLU A 29 7.42 -6.99 -4.56
CA GLU A 29 7.66 -5.85 -3.67
C GLU A 29 7.48 -4.50 -4.36
N TYR A 30 6.83 -3.58 -3.66
CA TYR A 30 6.72 -2.17 -4.06
C TYR A 30 6.88 -1.23 -2.86
N THR A 31 7.20 0.02 -3.18
CA THR A 31 7.25 1.14 -2.25
C THR A 31 6.21 2.18 -2.63
N LEU A 32 5.48 2.69 -1.63
CA LEU A 32 4.54 3.79 -1.75
C LEU A 32 4.92 4.89 -0.76
N THR A 33 5.39 6.03 -1.26
CA THR A 33 5.63 7.22 -0.45
C THR A 33 4.46 8.18 -0.58
N VAL A 34 3.95 8.66 0.54
CA VAL A 34 2.80 9.57 0.62
C VAL A 34 3.19 10.80 1.43
N GLY A 35 3.06 11.98 0.84
CA GLY A 35 3.22 13.26 1.53
C GLY A 35 1.87 13.88 1.85
N ILE A 36 1.59 14.08 3.14
CA ILE A 36 0.37 14.70 3.65
C ILE A 36 0.73 16.10 4.19
N PRO A 37 0.12 17.17 3.66
CA PRO A 37 0.46 18.52 4.08
C PRO A 37 -0.04 18.82 5.51
N PRO A 38 0.44 19.90 6.16
CA PRO A 38 0.06 20.27 7.52
C PRO A 38 -1.46 20.40 7.73
N ASN A 39 -1.92 20.09 8.94
CA ASN A 39 -3.34 20.16 9.33
C ASN A 39 -4.27 19.25 8.50
N MET A 40 -3.74 18.15 7.97
CA MET A 40 -4.50 17.08 7.32
C MET A 40 -4.24 15.73 7.97
N GLN A 41 -5.18 14.82 7.75
CA GLN A 41 -5.05 13.40 8.07
C GLN A 41 -5.49 12.60 6.84
N ALA A 42 -4.91 11.42 6.66
CA ALA A 42 -5.24 10.53 5.55
C ALA A 42 -5.39 9.10 6.02
N ASN A 43 -6.40 8.42 5.49
CA ASN A 43 -6.53 6.97 5.60
C ASN A 43 -5.73 6.32 4.48
N ILE A 44 -4.82 5.41 4.83
CA ILE A 44 -3.94 4.77 3.86
C ILE A 44 -4.46 3.38 3.51
N TYR A 45 -4.67 3.16 2.21
CA TYR A 45 -5.07 1.90 1.62
C TYR A 45 -3.97 1.46 0.66
N LEU A 46 -3.32 0.35 0.98
CA LEU A 46 -2.22 -0.20 0.19
C LEU A 46 -2.78 -1.18 -0.84
N PRO A 47 -2.54 -0.97 -2.15
CA PRO A 47 -3.06 -1.87 -3.18
C PRO A 47 -2.43 -3.26 -3.09
N VAL A 48 -3.23 -4.27 -3.43
CA VAL A 48 -2.81 -5.66 -3.55
C VAL A 48 -3.20 -6.13 -4.95
N GLU A 49 -2.23 -6.64 -5.70
CA GLU A 49 -2.52 -7.23 -7.01
C GLU A 49 -3.47 -8.44 -6.86
N GLU A 50 -4.34 -8.63 -7.83
CA GLU A 50 -5.27 -9.75 -7.85
C GLU A 50 -4.52 -11.11 -7.81
N GLY A 51 -5.01 -12.04 -7.00
CA GLY A 51 -4.36 -13.34 -6.78
C GLY A 51 -3.09 -13.28 -5.93
N ARG A 52 -2.79 -12.12 -5.33
CA ARG A 52 -1.72 -11.96 -4.34
C ARG A 52 -2.27 -11.61 -2.97
N SER A 53 -1.48 -11.91 -1.95
CA SER A 53 -1.75 -11.60 -0.56
C SER A 53 -0.59 -10.81 0.04
N VAL A 54 -0.89 -9.79 0.84
CA VAL A 54 0.13 -9.06 1.59
C VAL A 54 0.75 -9.96 2.65
N ARG A 55 2.07 -10.16 2.57
CA ARG A 55 2.87 -10.91 3.54
C ARG A 55 3.44 -10.01 4.62
N ARG A 56 3.93 -8.82 4.22
CA ARG A 56 4.58 -7.87 5.12
C ARG A 56 4.34 -6.45 4.65
N VAL A 57 4.15 -5.56 5.61
CA VAL A 57 4.14 -4.11 5.41
C VAL A 57 5.12 -3.49 6.38
N LEU A 58 5.98 -2.62 5.88
CA LEU A 58 6.79 -1.72 6.69
C LEU A 58 6.29 -0.29 6.48
N ALA A 59 6.10 0.47 7.55
CA ALA A 59 5.92 1.91 7.52
C ALA A 59 7.20 2.54 8.08
N ASP A 60 7.91 3.31 7.27
CA ASP A 60 9.18 3.95 7.61
C ASP A 60 10.20 2.96 8.21
N GLY A 61 10.22 1.74 7.67
CA GLY A 61 11.09 0.65 8.13
C GLY A 61 10.56 -0.16 9.32
N ALA A 62 9.52 0.31 10.02
CA ALA A 62 8.90 -0.41 11.14
C ALA A 62 7.77 -1.35 10.67
N PRO A 63 7.70 -2.61 11.16
CA PRO A 63 6.67 -3.55 10.74
C PRO A 63 5.28 -3.13 11.21
N VAL A 64 4.31 -3.15 10.29
CA VAL A 64 2.89 -2.93 10.58
C VAL A 64 2.19 -4.28 10.74
N LYS A 65 1.50 -4.47 11.86
CA LYS A 65 0.73 -5.70 12.12
C LYS A 65 -0.54 -5.71 11.28
N ILE A 66 -0.57 -6.53 10.24
CA ILE A 66 -1.76 -6.71 9.38
C ILE A 66 -2.70 -7.74 10.00
N THR A 67 -3.96 -7.37 10.18
CA THR A 67 -5.03 -8.26 10.65
C THR A 67 -6.03 -8.55 9.53
N GLU A 68 -6.84 -9.60 9.67
CA GLU A 68 -7.85 -9.94 8.64
C GLU A 68 -8.84 -8.80 8.37
N ARG A 69 -9.22 -8.04 9.41
CA ARG A 69 -10.14 -6.90 9.28
C ARG A 69 -9.56 -5.74 8.46
N MET A 70 -8.24 -5.70 8.29
CA MET A 70 -7.55 -4.70 7.48
C MET A 70 -7.52 -5.08 6.00
N ARG A 71 -7.75 -6.35 5.67
CA ARG A 71 -7.77 -6.84 4.27
C ARG A 71 -9.16 -6.59 3.68
N GLN A 72 -9.21 -5.72 2.69
CA GLN A 72 -10.44 -5.28 2.02
C GLN A 72 -10.34 -5.55 0.52
N GLY A 73 -10.45 -6.83 0.14
CA GLY A 73 -10.34 -7.26 -1.26
C GLY A 73 -8.99 -6.86 -1.87
N ALA A 74 -9.02 -5.95 -2.84
CA ALA A 74 -7.84 -5.44 -3.56
C ALA A 74 -6.97 -4.45 -2.76
N TYR A 75 -7.28 -4.21 -1.48
CA TYR A 75 -6.55 -3.26 -0.64
C TYR A 75 -6.30 -3.78 0.77
N VAL A 76 -5.26 -3.26 1.41
CA VAL A 76 -5.04 -3.38 2.86
C VAL A 76 -5.08 -2.00 3.49
N PHE A 77 -6.04 -1.77 4.38
CA PHE A 77 -6.14 -0.55 5.18
C PHE A 77 -5.11 -0.60 6.32
N VAL A 78 -4.14 0.31 6.33
CA VAL A 78 -3.05 0.31 7.32
C VAL A 78 -3.21 1.36 8.42
N GLY A 79 -4.29 2.13 8.39
CA GLY A 79 -4.63 3.11 9.42
C GLY A 79 -4.68 4.55 8.90
N ALA A 80 -4.96 5.45 9.84
CA ALA A 80 -4.92 6.89 9.62
C ALA A 80 -3.53 7.44 9.97
N VAL A 81 -3.02 8.36 9.15
CA VAL A 81 -1.79 9.11 9.41
C VAL A 81 -2.07 10.61 9.43
N SER A 82 -1.26 11.35 10.18
CA SER A 82 -1.29 12.81 10.23
C SER A 82 -0.49 13.43 9.08
N SER A 83 -0.25 14.74 9.15
CA SER A 83 0.70 15.41 8.27
C SER A 83 2.11 14.84 8.40
N GLY A 84 2.83 14.77 7.29
CA GLY A 84 4.17 14.20 7.22
C GLY A 84 4.41 13.48 5.90
N GLU A 85 5.62 12.96 5.74
CA GLU A 85 5.96 12.04 4.66
C GLU A 85 6.09 10.63 5.26
N TYR A 86 5.43 9.67 4.62
CA TYR A 86 5.41 8.27 5.05
C TYR A 86 5.79 7.39 3.88
N THR A 87 6.67 6.41 4.12
CA THR A 87 7.08 5.43 3.13
C THR A 87 6.63 4.04 3.55
N TYR A 88 5.83 3.41 2.70
CA TYR A 88 5.35 2.04 2.89
C TYR A 88 6.09 1.10 1.96
N THR A 89 6.74 0.08 2.52
CA THR A 89 7.28 -1.05 1.73
C THR A 89 6.35 -2.24 1.91
N VAL A 90 5.85 -2.76 0.80
CA VAL A 90 4.86 -3.84 0.80
C VAL A 90 5.43 -5.04 0.07
N THR A 91 5.51 -6.16 0.78
CA THR A 91 5.85 -7.46 0.20
C THR A 91 4.59 -8.29 0.09
N THR A 92 4.31 -8.74 -1.12
CA THR A 92 3.19 -9.63 -1.46
C THR A 92 3.69 -11.05 -1.75
N GLY A 93 2.78 -11.99 -1.88
CA GLY A 93 3.08 -13.30 -2.44
C GLY A 93 1.80 -13.93 -2.97
N ARG A 94 1.94 -14.99 -3.77
CA ARG A 94 0.79 -15.69 -4.35
C ARG A 94 -0.19 -16.13 -3.26
N GLU A 95 -1.47 -15.87 -3.50
CA GLU A 95 -2.54 -16.33 -2.63
C GLU A 95 -2.63 -17.86 -2.72
N SER A 96 -2.33 -18.55 -1.62
CA SER A 96 -2.56 -19.99 -1.51
C SER A 96 -4.06 -20.23 -1.36
N ARG A 97 -4.76 -20.43 -2.47
CA ARG A 97 -6.16 -20.89 -2.45
C ARG A 97 -6.15 -22.30 -1.84
N PRO A 98 -6.87 -22.57 -0.73
CA PRO A 98 -7.04 -23.94 -0.28
C PRO A 98 -7.77 -24.70 -1.40
N GLU A 99 -7.21 -25.84 -1.83
CA GLU A 99 -7.88 -26.73 -2.77
C GLU A 99 -9.26 -27.10 -2.18
N PRO A 100 -10.35 -27.06 -2.98
CA PRO A 100 -11.63 -27.55 -2.49
C PRO A 100 -11.46 -29.03 -2.10
N PRO A 101 -12.06 -29.49 -0.98
CA PRO A 101 -12.02 -30.89 -0.64
C PRO A 101 -12.65 -31.67 -1.80
N PHE A 102 -11.86 -32.56 -2.40
CA PHE A 102 -12.34 -33.51 -3.40
C PHE A 102 -13.61 -34.18 -2.85
N ARG A 103 -14.72 -34.07 -3.60
CA ARG A 103 -15.95 -34.83 -3.36
C ARG A 103 -15.94 -36.07 -4.23
#